data_AF-A0A1I8FYL1-F1
#
_entry.id   AF-A0A1I8FYL1-F1
#
_cell.length_a   1.000
_cell.length_b   1.000
_cell.length_c   1.000
_cell.angle_alpha   90.00
_cell.angle_beta   90.00
_cell.angle_gamma   90.00
#
_symmetry.space_group_name_H-M   'P 1'
#
loop_
_entity.id
_entity.type
_entity.pdbx_description
1 polymer ?
#
loop_
_entity_poly.entity_id
_entity_poly.type
_entity_poly.pdbx_seq_one_letter_code
_entity_poly.pdbx_strand_id
1 'polypeptide(L)'
;HWTDSRLAWKGQFNSSLDHVHAITLPASSLWQPDASFYDVVQLSDATEDRAILSVMSSGIVLRSTGMILSTKCSMYMQMFPFDKQNCFVRLSSLQQATGSTQIRIKSLYENDEPTRYVMKSSEFCILWVRLENGSFGFFDTAVLRVGFQ
;
A
#
# COMPACT_ATOMS: atom_id res chain seq x y z
N HIS A 1 -2.23 1.25 7.07
CA HIS A 1 -2.94 1.86 8.21
C HIS A 1 -2.06 2.95 8.80
N TRP A 2 -2.64 3.91 9.49
CA TRP A 2 -1.91 4.90 10.30
C TRP A 2 -2.58 5.03 11.67
N THR A 3 -1.96 5.74 12.60
CA THR A 3 -2.52 5.98 13.93
C THR A 3 -2.70 7.48 14.14
N ASP A 4 -3.89 7.90 14.57
CA ASP A 4 -4.20 9.27 14.97
C ASP A 4 -4.72 9.27 16.40
N SER A 5 -3.91 9.79 17.34
CA SER A 5 -4.24 9.79 18.77
C SER A 5 -5.47 10.65 19.10
N ARG A 6 -5.81 11.63 18.26
CA ARG A 6 -6.99 12.49 18.44
C ARG A 6 -8.29 11.74 18.20
N LEU A 7 -8.22 10.61 17.50
CA LEU A 7 -9.36 9.75 17.17
C LEU A 7 -9.50 8.57 18.13
N ALA A 8 -8.67 8.45 19.17
CA ALA A 8 -8.75 7.36 20.14
C ALA A 8 -9.82 7.67 21.21
N TRP A 9 -10.73 6.72 21.46
CA TRP A 9 -11.73 6.82 22.52
C TRP A 9 -11.68 5.68 23.55
N LYS A 10 -10.81 4.69 23.36
CA LYS A 10 -10.62 3.59 24.33
C LYS A 10 -10.11 4.16 25.66
N GLY A 11 -10.84 3.91 26.74
CA GLY A 11 -10.57 4.43 28.09
C GLY A 11 -10.93 5.90 28.27
N GLN A 12 -11.59 6.54 27.28
CA GLN A 12 -12.10 7.90 27.37
C GLN A 12 -13.57 7.91 27.82
N PHE A 13 -14.12 9.08 28.14
CA PHE A 13 -15.55 9.25 28.48
C PHE A 13 -16.05 8.29 29.57
N ASN A 14 -15.25 8.10 30.63
CA ASN A 14 -15.52 7.13 31.71
C ASN A 14 -15.78 5.70 31.20
N SER A 15 -15.08 5.29 30.13
CA SER A 15 -15.22 3.98 29.48
C SER A 15 -16.60 3.66 28.90
N SER A 16 -17.48 4.66 28.78
CA SER A 16 -18.84 4.46 28.27
C SER A 16 -18.87 3.93 26.83
N LEU A 17 -17.86 4.25 26.02
CA LEU A 17 -17.77 3.86 24.60
C LEU A 17 -16.77 2.73 24.33
N ASP A 18 -16.19 2.11 25.36
CA ASP A 18 -15.15 1.08 25.19
C ASP A 18 -15.66 -0.20 24.50
N HIS A 19 -16.97 -0.43 24.57
CA HIS A 19 -17.66 -1.51 23.87
C HIS A 19 -17.76 -1.28 22.35
N VAL A 20 -17.57 -0.05 21.88
CA VAL A 20 -17.55 0.30 20.45
C VAL A 20 -16.11 0.18 19.95
N HIS A 21 -15.79 -0.95 19.33
CA HIS A 21 -14.41 -1.24 18.94
C HIS A 21 -13.95 -0.50 17.68
N ALA A 22 -14.86 -0.16 16.77
CA ALA A 22 -14.56 0.57 15.56
C ALA A 22 -15.79 1.32 15.02
N ILE A 23 -15.54 2.37 14.25
CA ILE A 23 -16.55 3.11 13.49
C ILE A 23 -16.11 3.20 12.02
N THR A 24 -17.08 3.25 11.10
CA THR A 24 -16.82 3.41 9.67
C THR A 24 -17.37 4.75 9.21
N LEU A 25 -16.59 5.47 8.40
CA LEU A 25 -16.93 6.79 7.91
C LEU A 25 -16.39 7.02 6.49
N PRO A 26 -16.96 7.99 5.74
CA PRO A 26 -16.43 8.39 4.44
C PRO A 26 -14.97 8.85 4.57
N ALA A 27 -14.10 8.39 3.67
CA ALA A 27 -12.67 8.71 3.74
C ALA A 27 -12.38 10.21 3.61
N SER A 28 -13.25 10.96 2.93
CA SER A 28 -13.17 12.42 2.78
C SER A 28 -13.35 13.20 4.09
N SER A 29 -13.86 12.57 5.15
CA SER A 29 -14.10 13.24 6.44
C SER A 29 -12.86 13.28 7.35
N LEU A 30 -11.78 12.57 7.01
CA LEU A 30 -10.56 12.52 7.79
C LEU A 30 -9.33 12.79 6.92
N TRP A 31 -8.29 13.30 7.58
CA TRP A 31 -6.96 13.39 6.99
C TRP A 31 -6.42 12.00 6.64
N GLN A 32 -5.70 11.92 5.53
CA GLN A 32 -5.10 10.70 5.02
C GLN A 32 -3.64 10.96 4.66
N PRO A 33 -2.72 10.00 4.90
CA PRO A 33 -1.34 10.16 4.51
C PRO A 33 -1.21 10.23 2.99
N ASP A 34 -0.29 11.06 2.51
CA ASP A 34 0.05 11.12 1.10
C ASP A 34 0.90 9.90 0.72
N ALA A 35 0.33 9.03 -0.10
CA ALA A 35 1.01 7.88 -0.67
C ALA A 35 0.79 7.90 -2.17
N SER A 36 1.87 7.90 -2.94
CA SER A 36 1.83 8.09 -4.39
C SER A 36 2.83 7.19 -5.10
N PHE A 37 2.46 6.80 -6.31
CA PHE A 37 3.27 5.94 -7.16
C PHE A 37 4.12 6.79 -8.11
N TYR A 38 5.40 6.44 -8.27
CA TYR A 38 6.35 7.23 -9.05
C TYR A 38 6.56 6.70 -10.48
N ASP A 39 6.64 5.38 -10.65
CA ASP A 39 6.96 4.74 -11.95
C ASP A 39 5.72 4.35 -12.76
N VAL A 40 4.64 5.12 -12.62
CA VAL A 40 3.36 4.86 -13.27
C VAL A 40 3.18 5.75 -14.48
N VAL A 41 2.69 5.16 -15.58
CA VAL A 41 2.18 5.87 -16.75
C VAL A 41 0.72 6.23 -16.55
N GLN A 42 -0.04 5.31 -15.94
CA GLN A 42 -1.45 5.50 -15.66
C GLN A 42 -1.75 4.97 -14.26
N LEU A 43 -2.56 5.73 -13.53
CA LEU A 43 -3.04 5.43 -12.19
C LEU A 43 -4.54 5.67 -12.17
N SER A 44 -5.31 4.70 -11.68
CA SER A 44 -6.75 4.83 -11.45
C SER A 44 -7.10 4.27 -10.08
N ASP A 45 -7.81 5.07 -9.27
CA ASP A 45 -8.39 4.59 -8.01
C ASP A 45 -9.74 3.93 -8.30
N ALA A 46 -9.80 2.60 -8.20
CA ALA A 46 -11.01 1.83 -8.45
C ALA A 46 -12.04 1.93 -7.31
N THR A 47 -11.66 2.57 -6.20
CA THR A 47 -12.45 2.70 -4.98
C THR A 47 -12.88 4.14 -4.68
N GLU A 48 -12.52 5.11 -5.53
CA GLU A 48 -12.73 6.54 -5.28
C GLU A 48 -14.20 6.87 -4.97
N ASP A 49 -15.14 6.37 -5.79
CA ASP A 49 -16.57 6.64 -5.66
C ASP A 49 -17.20 6.12 -4.36
N ARG A 50 -16.53 5.21 -3.64
CA ARG A 50 -17.03 4.56 -2.41
C ARG A 50 -15.95 4.44 -1.34
N ALA A 51 -15.06 5.43 -1.26
CA ALA A 51 -13.97 5.40 -0.30
C ALA A 51 -14.49 5.52 1.14
N ILE A 52 -14.45 4.39 1.86
CA ILE A 52 -14.73 4.30 3.30
C ILE A 52 -13.46 3.94 4.05
N LEU A 53 -13.39 4.36 5.31
CA LEU A 53 -12.34 3.95 6.22
C LEU A 53 -12.94 3.55 7.56
N SER A 54 -12.22 2.68 8.27
CA SER A 54 -12.57 2.25 9.62
C SER A 54 -11.58 2.81 10.62
N VAL A 55 -12.08 3.45 11.67
CA VAL A 55 -11.28 3.92 12.80
C VAL A 55 -11.53 2.95 13.95
N MET A 56 -10.46 2.40 14.51
CA MET A 56 -10.51 1.57 15.72
C MET A 56 -10.51 2.46 16.96
N SER A 57 -11.09 1.97 18.06
CA SER A 57 -11.14 2.66 19.36
C SER A 57 -9.78 3.07 19.91
N SER A 58 -8.70 2.42 19.49
CA SER A 58 -7.31 2.76 19.79
C SER A 58 -6.76 3.96 19.00
N GLY A 59 -7.51 4.52 18.05
CA GLY A 59 -7.06 5.57 17.13
C GLY A 59 -6.37 5.05 15.86
N ILE A 60 -6.33 3.73 15.64
CA ILE A 60 -5.79 3.15 14.41
C ILE A 60 -6.80 3.33 13.28
N VAL A 61 -6.36 3.89 12.16
CA VAL A 61 -7.19 4.12 10.97
C VAL A 61 -6.80 3.16 9.86
N LEU A 62 -7.80 2.42 9.37
CA LEU A 62 -7.70 1.43 8.30
C LEU A 62 -8.45 1.95 7.07
N ARG A 63 -7.69 2.19 5.99
CA ARG A 63 -8.24 2.44 4.65
C ARG A 63 -7.77 1.31 3.74
N SER A 64 -8.73 0.72 3.02
CA SER A 64 -8.46 -0.23 1.93
C SER A 64 -8.79 0.47 0.62
N THR A 65 -7.83 0.50 -0.30
CA THR A 65 -7.97 1.21 -1.58
C THR A 65 -7.56 0.26 -2.71
N GLY A 66 -8.40 0.13 -3.71
CA GLY A 66 -8.12 -0.63 -4.92
C GLY A 66 -7.48 0.27 -5.96
N MET A 67 -6.26 -0.06 -6.40
CA MET A 67 -5.53 0.74 -7.38
C MET A 67 -5.27 -0.07 -8.64
N ILE A 68 -5.52 0.54 -9.80
CA ILE A 68 -5.11 0.01 -11.11
C ILE A 68 -3.93 0.85 -11.59
N LEU A 69 -2.83 0.16 -11.88
CA LEU A 69 -1.54 0.77 -12.18
C LEU A 69 -1.06 0.24 -13.53
N SER A 70 -0.62 1.15 -14.40
CA SER A 70 0.20 0.81 -15.56
C SER A 70 1.57 1.43 -15.38
N THR A 71 2.63 0.62 -15.36
CA THR A 71 3.99 1.08 -15.10
C THR A 71 4.91 0.87 -16.29
N LYS A 72 5.99 1.66 -16.36
CA LYS A 72 7.08 1.38 -17.31
C LYS A 72 8.02 0.36 -16.69
N CYS A 73 8.33 -0.68 -17.44
CA CYS A 73 9.34 -1.66 -17.05
C CYS A 73 10.37 -1.83 -18.16
N SER A 74 11.65 -1.76 -17.79
CA SER A 74 12.76 -2.00 -18.71
C SER A 74 12.94 -3.50 -18.87
N MET A 75 12.65 -4.02 -20.06
CA MET A 75 12.79 -5.44 -20.35
C MET A 75 14.13 -5.77 -21.00
N TYR A 76 14.74 -6.89 -20.58
CA TYR A 76 15.99 -7.39 -21.15
C TYR A 76 15.69 -8.57 -22.10
N MET A 77 15.70 -8.33 -23.41
CA MET A 77 15.22 -9.28 -24.42
C MET A 77 16.32 -10.16 -25.06
N GLN A 78 17.44 -10.35 -24.37
CA GLN A 78 18.60 -11.09 -24.92
C GLN A 78 18.33 -12.58 -25.15
N MET A 79 17.43 -13.18 -24.36
CA MET A 79 17.11 -14.61 -24.42
C MET A 79 15.66 -14.87 -24.84
N PHE A 80 15.06 -13.95 -25.59
CA PHE A 80 13.68 -14.11 -26.05
C PHE A 80 13.48 -15.46 -26.80
N PRO A 81 12.43 -16.25 -26.49
CA PRO A 81 11.29 -15.97 -25.60
C PRO A 81 11.42 -16.54 -24.16
N PHE A 82 12.62 -16.96 -23.74
CA PHE A 82 12.88 -17.55 -22.41
C PHE A 82 13.57 -16.58 -21.44
N ASP A 83 13.47 -15.29 -21.74
CA ASP A 83 14.02 -14.22 -20.92
C ASP A 83 13.27 -14.09 -19.59
N LYS A 84 13.99 -13.61 -18.58
CA LYS A 84 13.41 -13.32 -17.26
C LYS A 84 13.36 -11.83 -17.08
N GLN A 85 12.19 -11.34 -16.67
CA GLN A 85 11.96 -9.93 -16.44
C GLN A 85 11.84 -9.63 -14.94
N ASN A 86 12.27 -8.41 -14.58
CA ASN A 86 12.23 -7.90 -13.22
C ASN A 86 11.67 -6.48 -13.26
N CYS A 87 10.41 -6.34 -12.87
CA CYS A 87 9.71 -5.07 -12.82
C CYS A 87 9.49 -4.65 -11.37
N PHE A 88 9.38 -3.34 -11.16
CA PHE A 88 9.13 -2.79 -9.84
C PHE A 88 8.14 -1.64 -9.88
N VAL A 89 7.46 -1.45 -8.76
CA VAL A 89 6.56 -0.33 -8.50
C VAL A 89 7.01 0.31 -7.20
N ARG A 90 7.26 1.63 -7.22
CA ARG A 90 7.64 2.41 -6.04
C ARG A 90 6.48 3.25 -5.55
N LEU A 91 6.21 3.14 -4.26
CA LEU A 91 5.26 3.95 -3.50
C LEU A 91 6.05 4.82 -2.51
N SER A 92 5.79 6.12 -2.49
CA SER A 92 6.37 7.03 -1.50
C SER A 92 5.48 8.25 -1.28
N SER A 93 5.83 9.08 -0.30
CA SER A 93 5.18 10.36 -0.04
C SER A 93 5.64 11.37 -1.10
N LEU A 94 4.76 12.31 -1.47
CA LEU A 94 5.09 13.39 -2.40
C LEU A 94 5.66 14.61 -1.69
N GLN A 95 5.21 14.85 -0.45
CA GLN A 95 5.48 16.11 0.25
C GLN A 95 6.38 15.94 1.47
N GLN A 96 6.44 14.74 2.05
CA GLN A 96 7.05 14.51 3.35
C GLN A 96 8.37 13.77 3.21
N ALA A 97 9.46 14.48 3.48
CA ALA A 97 10.80 13.91 3.53
C ALA A 97 11.00 13.00 4.75
N THR A 98 11.99 12.11 4.65
CA THR A 98 12.44 11.15 5.65
C THR A 98 12.64 11.84 6.99
N GLY A 99 11.94 11.32 8.03
CA GLY A 99 11.96 11.84 9.39
C GLY A 99 10.65 12.45 9.88
N SER A 100 9.71 12.77 8.97
CA SER A 100 8.36 13.25 9.32
C SER A 100 7.30 12.14 9.21
N THR A 101 7.11 11.60 8.00
CA THR A 101 6.27 10.42 7.75
C THR A 101 7.11 9.31 7.15
N GLN A 102 6.93 8.10 7.66
CA GLN A 102 7.60 6.90 7.15
C GLN A 102 6.58 5.96 6.53
N ILE A 103 6.77 5.65 5.25
CA ILE A 103 5.98 4.63 4.56
C ILE A 103 6.70 3.30 4.73
N ARG A 104 5.98 2.31 5.27
CA ARG A 104 6.50 0.96 5.48
C ARG A 104 5.52 -0.07 4.96
N ILE A 105 6.05 -1.08 4.29
CA ILE A 105 5.28 -2.27 3.97
C ILE A 105 5.29 -3.20 5.18
N LYS A 106 4.12 -3.67 5.56
CA LYS A 106 3.94 -4.72 6.56
C LYS A 106 3.01 -5.77 6.00
N SER A 107 3.36 -7.02 6.25
CA SER A 107 2.44 -8.12 6.05
C SER A 107 1.26 -8.00 7.02
N LEU A 108 0.06 -8.40 6.59
CA LEU A 108 -1.12 -8.49 7.46
C LEU A 108 -1.03 -9.69 8.40
N TYR A 109 -0.31 -10.75 8.01
CA TYR A 109 -0.14 -11.99 8.78
C TYR A 109 1.34 -12.43 8.80
N GLU A 110 1.78 -13.12 9.87
CA GLU A 110 3.20 -13.55 10.00
C GLU A 110 3.67 -14.47 8.86
N ASN A 111 2.77 -15.24 8.25
CA ASN A 111 3.06 -16.17 7.14
C ASN A 111 2.39 -15.74 5.82
N ASP A 112 2.15 -14.44 5.63
CA ASP A 112 1.55 -13.98 4.37
C ASP A 112 2.61 -13.97 3.26
N GLU A 113 2.39 -14.80 2.25
CA GLU A 113 3.22 -14.83 1.05
C GLU A 113 2.61 -13.89 0.00
N PRO A 114 3.33 -12.87 -0.51
CA PRO A 114 2.78 -11.91 -1.46
C PRO A 114 2.24 -12.56 -2.75
N THR A 115 2.77 -13.74 -3.11
CA THR A 115 2.34 -14.53 -4.27
C THR A 115 0.91 -15.07 -4.13
N ARG A 116 0.36 -15.14 -2.91
CA ARG A 116 -1.01 -15.62 -2.65
C ARG A 116 -2.10 -14.76 -3.32
N TYR A 117 -1.82 -13.47 -3.48
CA TYR A 117 -2.77 -12.50 -4.05
C TYR A 117 -2.60 -12.33 -5.56
N VAL A 118 -1.70 -13.09 -6.18
CA VAL A 118 -1.37 -12.97 -7.59
C VAL A 118 -2.25 -13.90 -8.42
N MET A 119 -2.89 -13.34 -9.45
CA MET A 119 -3.66 -14.12 -10.42
C MET A 119 -2.73 -14.71 -11.48
N LYS A 120 -3.03 -15.94 -11.94
CA LYS A 120 -2.27 -16.57 -13.02
C LYS A 120 -2.47 -15.81 -14.33
N SER A 121 -1.37 -15.55 -15.04
CA SER A 121 -1.39 -15.09 -16.43
C SER A 121 -1.21 -16.30 -17.36
N SER A 122 -1.80 -16.24 -18.55
CA SER A 122 -1.61 -17.23 -19.62
C SER A 122 -0.32 -17.00 -20.41
N GLU A 123 0.30 -15.83 -20.27
CA GLU A 123 1.50 -15.44 -21.04
C GLU A 123 2.77 -15.46 -20.19
N PHE A 124 2.67 -15.10 -18.91
CA PHE A 124 3.81 -14.97 -18.01
C PHE A 124 3.62 -15.78 -16.73
N CYS A 125 4.67 -16.47 -16.30
CA CYS A 125 4.77 -17.15 -15.03
C CYS A 125 5.44 -16.25 -14.00
N ILE A 126 4.71 -15.90 -12.94
CA ILE A 126 5.28 -15.15 -11.82
C ILE A 126 6.19 -16.07 -11.01
N LEU A 127 7.48 -15.76 -11.01
CA LEU A 127 8.50 -16.54 -10.33
C LEU A 127 8.61 -16.16 -8.85
N TRP A 128 8.50 -14.87 -8.55
CA TRP A 128 8.57 -14.35 -7.19
C TRP A 128 7.98 -12.94 -7.10
N VAL A 129 7.53 -12.58 -5.90
CA VAL A 129 7.11 -11.23 -5.55
C VAL A 129 7.85 -10.84 -4.27
N ARG A 130 8.46 -9.66 -4.25
CA ARG A 130 9.22 -9.16 -3.10
C ARG A 130 8.74 -7.78 -2.70
N LEU A 131 8.67 -7.58 -1.39
CA LEU A 131 8.33 -6.31 -0.76
C LEU A 131 9.60 -5.80 -0.09
N GLU A 132 10.10 -4.66 -0.56
CA GLU A 132 11.35 -4.07 -0.09
C GLU A 132 11.07 -2.66 0.42
N ASN A 133 11.70 -2.28 1.54
CA ASN A 133 11.78 -0.87 1.94
C ASN A 133 13.05 -0.28 1.33
N GLY A 134 12.96 0.92 0.79
CA GLY A 134 14.08 1.65 0.19
C GLY A 134 14.01 3.13 0.47
N SER A 135 14.87 3.90 -0.18
CA SER A 135 14.80 5.36 -0.20
C SER A 135 14.99 5.88 -1.62
N PHE A 136 14.33 6.99 -1.95
CA PHE A 136 14.55 7.74 -3.18
C PHE A 136 14.88 9.18 -2.81
N GLY A 137 16.17 9.53 -2.83
CA GLY A 137 16.64 10.81 -2.30
C GLY A 137 16.36 10.91 -0.79
N PHE A 138 15.58 11.92 -0.41
CA PHE A 138 15.17 12.16 0.98
C PHE A 138 13.78 11.57 1.30
N PHE A 139 13.27 10.63 0.52
CA PHE A 139 11.94 10.06 0.76
C PHE A 139 12.03 8.56 1.06
N ASP A 140 11.31 8.12 2.10
CA ASP A 140 11.15 6.70 2.40
C ASP A 140 10.24 6.07 1.34
N THR A 141 10.69 4.97 0.73
CA THR A 141 9.96 4.30 -0.34
C THR A 141 9.64 2.86 0.02
N ALA A 142 8.43 2.45 -0.34
CA ALA A 142 7.99 1.07 -0.38
C ALA A 142 8.11 0.58 -1.83
N VAL A 143 8.79 -0.54 -2.06
CA VAL A 143 9.03 -1.09 -3.39
C VAL A 143 8.43 -2.49 -3.50
N LEU A 144 7.52 -2.67 -4.45
CA LEU A 144 7.01 -3.97 -4.88
C LEU A 144 7.81 -4.42 -6.10
N ARG A 145 8.55 -5.52 -6.01
CA ARG A 145 9.25 -6.12 -7.14
C ARG A 145 8.58 -7.42 -7.57
N VAL A 146 8.48 -7.62 -8.88
CA VAL A 146 7.89 -8.82 -9.49
C VAL A 146 8.87 -9.37 -10.51
N GLY A 147 9.25 -10.63 -10.31
CA GLY A 147 10.02 -11.40 -11.27
C GLY A 147 9.11 -12.36 -12.04
N PHE A 148 9.23 -12.38 -13.36
CA PHE A 148 8.44 -13.26 -14.22
C PHE A 148 9.22 -13.74 -15.44
N GLN A 149 8.72 -14.78 -16.09
CA GLN A 149 9.19 -15.31 -17.36
C GLN A 149 8.01 -15.68 -18.24
#